data_AF-A0A535XHG5-F1
#
_entry.id   AF-A0A535XHG5-F1
#
_cell.length_a   1.000
_cell.length_b   1.000
_cell.length_c   1.000
_cell.angle_alpha   90.00
_cell.angle_beta   90.00
_cell.angle_gamma   90.00
#
_symmetry.space_group_name_H-M   'P 1'
#
loop_
_entity.id
_entity.type
_entity.pdbx_description
1 polymer ?
#
loop_
_entity_poly.entity_id
_entity_poly.type
_entity_poly.pdbx_seq_one_letter_code
_entity_poly.pdbx_strand_id
1 'polypeptide(L)'
;MAEKKEEKKAARPAAKKAEPVKAKAPAKAAAPAKAAPPAKATAKAAPKAAVKEKAKPKAPVRRAVARPATRVIRREEETRPRPEPKREPAPKVEAHPLPTAPSGHAAVIAADGTSSGTVELPAAIVSPAARRGVLFQALIAALANARQATSATKNRSRVAGGGAKPWRQKGTGRARQGSTRSPQWRHGGVVFGPNGRKYDQRMPAKMRRAAFAQALAAHAATGRILVVDEVRFDGDRPRTRDVVDWLARVGNTGRAVLVTAETNDGVGRAAANLKEFDLRTPVTLRLIDVLRAQTVLVHRPALDALVARATVGAAR
;
A
#
# COMPACT_ATOMS: atom_id res chain seq x y z
N MET A 1 5.70 -41.34 -59.38
CA MET A 1 4.51 -40.95 -60.17
C MET A 1 3.51 -40.36 -59.19
N ALA A 2 3.72 -39.15 -58.68
CA ALA A 2 3.31 -37.88 -59.29
C ALA A 2 1.78 -37.75 -59.41
N GLU A 3 1.09 -37.49 -58.28
CA GLU A 3 -0.20 -36.80 -58.30
C GLU A 3 0.03 -35.33 -57.95
N LYS A 4 0.08 -34.51 -59.00
CA LYS A 4 -0.03 -33.05 -58.94
C LYS A 4 -1.51 -32.69 -58.78
N LYS A 5 -1.90 -32.11 -57.65
CA LYS A 5 -3.07 -31.22 -57.59
C LYS A 5 -2.60 -29.78 -57.67
N GLU A 6 -2.91 -29.16 -58.80
CA GLU A 6 -2.96 -27.71 -58.93
C GLU A 6 -4.07 -27.16 -58.04
N GLU A 7 -3.76 -26.20 -57.17
CA GLU A 7 -4.74 -25.18 -56.82
C GLU A 7 -4.09 -23.86 -56.39
N LYS A 8 -4.30 -22.86 -57.26
CA LYS A 8 -4.46 -21.42 -57.01
C LYS A 8 -3.51 -20.72 -56.03
N LYS A 9 -2.47 -20.15 -56.61
CA LYS A 9 -1.72 -18.99 -56.13
C LYS A 9 -2.62 -17.74 -56.13
N ALA A 10 -3.24 -17.43 -54.99
CA ALA A 10 -3.95 -16.16 -54.80
C ALA A 10 -2.93 -15.01 -54.66
N ALA A 11 -2.91 -14.12 -55.65
CA ALA A 11 -2.14 -12.90 -55.65
C ALA A 11 -2.64 -11.95 -54.55
N ARG A 12 -1.72 -11.50 -53.68
CA ARG A 12 -1.94 -10.35 -52.79
C ARG A 12 -1.85 -9.06 -53.63
N PRO A 13 -2.87 -8.20 -53.69
CA PRO A 13 -2.72 -6.89 -54.29
C PRO A 13 -1.97 -5.94 -53.35
N ALA A 14 -1.12 -5.15 -53.99
CA ALA A 14 -0.14 -4.24 -53.42
C ALA A 14 -0.76 -3.07 -52.63
N ALA A 15 0.05 -2.61 -51.67
CA ALA A 15 -0.13 -1.41 -50.88
C ALA A 15 -0.39 -0.16 -51.75
N LYS A 16 -1.50 0.52 -51.48
CA LYS A 16 -1.68 1.93 -51.88
C LYS A 16 -1.24 2.84 -50.75
N LYS A 17 -0.27 3.69 -51.07
CA LYS A 17 0.16 4.87 -50.31
C LYS A 17 -1.04 5.76 -50.00
N ALA A 18 -1.15 6.19 -48.75
CA ALA A 18 -1.94 7.36 -48.36
C ALA A 18 -1.01 8.29 -47.57
N GLU A 19 -0.68 9.42 -48.18
CA GLU A 19 -0.05 10.58 -47.54
C GLU A 19 -1.11 11.66 -47.26
N PRO A 20 -0.82 12.66 -46.39
CA PRO A 20 -1.70 13.03 -45.29
C PRO A 20 -2.65 14.20 -45.60
N VAL A 21 -3.87 14.11 -45.08
CA VAL A 21 -4.81 15.23 -45.04
C VAL A 21 -4.61 16.02 -43.75
N LYS A 22 -4.18 17.28 -43.90
CA LYS A 22 -4.12 18.31 -42.87
C LYS A 22 -5.50 18.50 -42.23
N ALA A 23 -5.60 18.24 -40.93
CA ALA A 23 -6.69 18.72 -40.09
C ALA A 23 -6.16 19.73 -39.07
N LYS A 24 -6.96 20.79 -38.94
CA LYS A 24 -6.68 22.14 -38.45
C LYS A 24 -6.69 22.17 -36.92
N ALA A 25 -5.69 22.82 -36.33
CA ALA A 25 -5.59 23.09 -34.90
C ALA A 25 -6.76 23.98 -34.41
N PRO A 26 -7.40 23.68 -33.27
CA PRO A 26 -8.19 24.68 -32.55
C PRO A 26 -7.30 25.50 -31.61
N ALA A 27 -7.53 26.81 -31.68
CA ALA A 27 -6.76 27.87 -31.05
C ALA A 27 -6.89 27.90 -29.52
N LYS A 28 -5.73 28.10 -28.89
CA LYS A 28 -5.44 28.92 -27.70
C LYS A 28 -6.63 29.74 -27.14
N ALA A 29 -7.28 29.23 -26.11
CA ALA A 29 -8.15 30.03 -25.24
C ALA A 29 -7.29 30.63 -24.11
N ALA A 30 -7.29 31.96 -24.07
CA ALA A 30 -6.49 32.79 -23.18
C ALA A 30 -7.01 32.78 -21.75
N ALA A 31 -6.07 32.88 -20.80
CA ALA A 31 -6.32 33.23 -19.42
C ALA A 31 -7.03 34.61 -19.31
N PRO A 32 -8.05 34.77 -18.45
CA PRO A 32 -8.56 36.11 -18.13
C PRO A 32 -7.61 36.81 -17.15
N ALA A 33 -7.19 38.00 -17.56
CA ALA A 33 -6.32 38.89 -16.82
C ALA A 33 -7.03 39.55 -15.62
N LYS A 34 -6.22 39.77 -14.58
CA LYS A 34 -6.24 40.87 -13.60
C LYS A 34 -7.43 41.83 -13.67
N ALA A 35 -8.28 41.79 -12.64
CA ALA A 35 -9.03 42.94 -12.20
C ALA A 35 -8.09 43.92 -11.47
N ALA A 36 -7.97 45.14 -12.00
CA ALA A 36 -7.40 46.30 -11.31
C ALA A 36 -8.49 47.40 -11.26
N PRO A 37 -8.41 48.33 -10.30
CA PRO A 37 -9.54 48.97 -9.65
C PRO A 37 -9.99 50.28 -10.32
N PRO A 38 -11.20 50.81 -10.02
CA PRO A 38 -11.51 52.20 -10.32
C PRO A 38 -10.95 53.13 -9.24
N ALA A 39 -10.28 54.20 -9.67
CA ALA A 39 -9.77 55.27 -8.81
C ALA A 39 -10.34 56.65 -9.23
N LYS A 40 -10.57 57.48 -8.20
CA LYS A 40 -10.57 58.97 -8.12
C LYS A 40 -11.87 59.77 -8.32
N ALA A 41 -12.27 60.40 -7.21
CA ALA A 41 -12.43 61.85 -7.05
C ALA A 41 -11.91 62.22 -5.63
N THR A 42 -10.68 62.76 -5.50
CA THR A 42 -10.34 64.18 -5.21
C THR A 42 -10.95 64.71 -3.90
N ALA A 43 -10.17 65.03 -2.86
CA ALA A 43 -9.37 66.26 -2.80
C ALA A 43 -8.10 66.21 -1.92
N LYS A 44 -7.08 66.90 -2.45
CA LYS A 44 -5.85 67.51 -1.87
C LYS A 44 -6.22 68.42 -0.66
N ALA A 45 -5.41 68.74 0.35
CA ALA A 45 -3.96 68.93 0.43
C ALA A 45 -3.48 68.99 1.91
N ALA A 46 -2.22 68.61 2.15
CA ALA A 46 -1.42 68.84 3.37
C ALA A 46 -0.80 70.28 3.35
N PRO A 47 -0.04 70.82 4.37
CA PRO A 47 1.24 70.22 4.82
C PRO A 47 1.81 70.56 6.25
N LYS A 48 2.75 69.70 6.69
CA LYS A 48 4.06 69.93 7.37
C LYS A 48 4.19 70.46 8.83
N ALA A 49 4.65 69.55 9.68
CA ALA A 49 5.88 69.54 10.51
C ALA A 49 6.33 70.78 11.32
N ALA A 50 6.54 70.59 12.63
CA ALA A 50 7.74 71.07 13.37
C ALA A 50 7.85 70.46 14.79
N VAL A 51 9.04 69.95 15.11
CA VAL A 51 9.50 69.59 16.46
C VAL A 51 10.03 70.86 17.15
N LYS A 52 9.78 71.05 18.46
CA LYS A 52 10.63 71.86 19.36
C LYS A 52 10.47 71.46 20.83
N GLU A 53 11.60 71.53 21.52
CA GLU A 53 11.94 70.93 22.82
C GLU A 53 12.11 72.02 23.91
N LYS A 54 12.10 71.62 25.20
CA LYS A 54 12.65 72.28 26.42
C LYS A 54 11.83 73.44 27.00
N ALA A 55 11.76 73.71 28.32
CA ALA A 55 12.14 73.11 29.61
C ALA A 55 11.46 73.99 30.72
N LYS A 56 11.43 73.77 32.05
CA LYS A 56 12.48 73.53 33.07
C LYS A 56 11.79 73.61 34.50
N PRO A 57 12.45 73.63 35.70
CA PRO A 57 12.50 72.50 36.65
C PRO A 57 12.26 72.81 38.18
N LYS A 58 12.51 71.77 39.02
CA LYS A 58 13.02 71.68 40.43
C LYS A 58 12.01 71.64 41.60
N ALA A 59 12.21 70.94 42.74
CA ALA A 59 13.10 69.85 43.22
C ALA A 59 12.62 69.40 44.66
N PRO A 60 13.34 68.64 45.53
CA PRO A 60 12.88 67.35 46.04
C PRO A 60 12.81 67.21 47.59
N VAL A 61 12.12 66.19 48.13
CA VAL A 61 12.48 65.56 49.43
C VAL A 61 12.10 64.07 49.40
N ARG A 62 12.99 63.19 49.89
CA ARG A 62 12.78 61.73 50.04
C ARG A 62 12.38 61.39 51.49
N ARG A 63 11.45 60.44 51.71
CA ARG A 63 11.61 59.39 52.75
C ARG A 63 10.65 58.19 52.59
N ALA A 64 11.26 57.01 52.81
CA ALA A 64 10.75 55.71 53.27
C ALA A 64 9.80 54.86 52.39
N VAL A 65 10.20 53.59 52.28
CA VAL A 65 9.60 52.47 51.54
C VAL A 65 8.68 51.66 52.45
N ALA A 66 7.53 51.22 51.93
CA ALA A 66 6.82 50.02 52.40
C ALA A 66 6.51 49.12 51.19
N ARG A 67 6.79 47.81 51.32
CA ARG A 67 6.81 46.83 50.22
C ARG A 67 5.39 46.53 49.70
N PRO A 68 5.18 46.35 48.38
CA PRO A 68 3.91 45.82 47.88
C PRO A 68 3.83 44.31 48.17
N ALA A 69 2.78 43.90 48.88
CA ALA A 69 2.46 42.49 49.11
C ALA A 69 2.16 41.81 47.76
N THR A 70 2.97 40.82 47.39
CA THR A 70 2.72 39.92 46.27
C THR A 70 1.41 39.16 46.48
N ARG A 71 0.36 39.53 45.77
CA ARG A 71 -0.83 38.68 45.60
C ARG A 71 -0.46 37.58 44.62
N VAL A 72 -0.01 36.45 45.16
CA VAL A 72 0.15 35.21 44.41
C VAL A 72 -1.24 34.83 43.90
N ILE A 73 -1.47 34.97 42.59
CA ILE A 73 -2.59 34.33 41.93
C ILE A 73 -2.31 32.83 42.06
N ARG A 74 -3.02 32.14 42.95
CA ARG A 74 -3.05 30.68 42.94
C ARG A 74 -3.57 30.29 41.56
N ARG A 75 -2.70 29.70 40.75
CA ARG A 75 -3.06 29.01 39.52
C ARG A 75 -4.21 28.08 39.90
N GLU A 76 -5.41 28.34 39.41
CA GLU A 76 -6.50 27.37 39.50
C GLU A 76 -5.92 26.05 39.01
N GLU A 77 -5.92 25.07 39.91
CA GLU A 77 -5.41 23.76 39.65
C GLU A 77 -6.36 23.15 38.62
N GLU A 78 -5.94 23.21 37.36
CA GLU A 78 -6.57 22.55 36.23
C GLU A 78 -6.79 21.10 36.66
N THR A 79 -8.02 20.81 37.10
CA THR A 79 -8.38 19.50 37.62
C THR A 79 -8.29 18.58 36.42
N ARG A 80 -7.14 17.92 36.28
CA ARG A 80 -6.91 16.99 35.17
C ARG A 80 -8.11 16.06 35.12
N PRO A 81 -8.78 15.90 33.97
CA PRO A 81 -9.86 14.94 33.87
C PRO A 81 -9.29 13.61 34.38
N ARG A 82 -9.98 13.02 35.36
CA ARG A 82 -9.59 11.74 35.96
C ARG A 82 -9.20 10.82 34.81
N PRO A 83 -7.99 10.22 34.80
CA PRO A 83 -7.62 9.32 33.73
C PRO A 83 -8.74 8.28 33.65
N GLU A 84 -9.39 8.19 32.50
CA GLU A 84 -10.35 7.12 32.24
C GLU A 84 -9.69 5.82 32.70
N PRO A 85 -10.37 4.98 33.49
CA PRO A 85 -9.78 3.72 33.91
C PRO A 85 -9.29 3.04 32.64
N LYS A 86 -7.97 2.78 32.56
CA LYS A 86 -7.38 2.02 31.47
C LYS A 86 -8.28 0.80 31.32
N ARG A 87 -9.01 0.73 30.21
CA ARG A 87 -9.87 -0.42 29.90
C ARG A 87 -9.01 -1.63 30.17
N GLU A 88 -9.40 -2.40 31.19
CA GLU A 88 -8.73 -3.65 31.47
C GLU A 88 -8.69 -4.41 30.14
N PRO A 89 -7.52 -4.96 29.74
CA PRO A 89 -7.46 -5.77 28.55
C PRO A 89 -8.56 -6.82 28.70
N ALA A 90 -9.49 -6.84 27.73
CA ALA A 90 -10.58 -7.80 27.73
C ALA A 90 -9.99 -9.19 28.05
N PRO A 91 -10.65 -9.98 28.91
CA PRO A 91 -10.12 -11.29 29.32
C PRO A 91 -9.71 -12.02 28.06
N LYS A 92 -8.44 -12.44 28.04
CA LYS A 92 -7.85 -13.18 26.93
C LYS A 92 -8.65 -14.47 26.84
N VAL A 93 -9.66 -14.51 25.97
CA VAL A 93 -10.55 -15.67 25.83
C VAL A 93 -9.64 -16.86 25.59
N GLU A 94 -9.65 -17.81 26.53
CA GLU A 94 -8.82 -19.00 26.42
C GLU A 94 -9.19 -19.70 25.13
N ALA A 95 -8.20 -19.85 24.26
CA ALA A 95 -8.44 -20.21 22.89
C ALA A 95 -8.90 -21.67 22.83
N HIS A 96 -10.20 -21.88 22.55
CA HIS A 96 -10.71 -23.22 22.28
C HIS A 96 -9.97 -23.83 21.08
N PRO A 97 -9.63 -25.12 21.11
CA PRO A 97 -8.97 -25.78 19.99
C PRO A 97 -9.85 -25.66 18.75
N LEU A 98 -9.24 -25.48 17.58
CA LEU A 98 -9.98 -25.38 16.32
C LEU A 98 -10.85 -26.64 16.10
N PRO A 99 -12.07 -26.48 15.56
CA PRO A 99 -12.90 -27.62 15.20
C PRO A 99 -12.16 -28.44 14.14
N THR A 100 -11.75 -29.65 14.52
CA THR A 100 -10.95 -30.53 13.67
C THR A 100 -11.87 -31.46 12.89
N ALA A 101 -11.81 -31.38 11.56
CA ALA A 101 -12.48 -32.31 10.66
C ALA A 101 -11.52 -33.43 10.21
N PRO A 102 -12.04 -34.61 9.81
CA PRO A 102 -11.22 -35.68 9.24
C PRO A 102 -10.52 -35.23 7.94
N SER A 103 -9.40 -35.88 7.61
CA SER A 103 -8.58 -35.54 6.44
C SER A 103 -9.41 -35.53 5.15
N GLY A 104 -9.42 -34.40 4.45
CA GLY A 104 -10.20 -34.20 3.23
C GLY A 104 -11.55 -33.51 3.43
N HIS A 105 -11.98 -33.31 4.68
CA HIS A 105 -13.14 -32.50 5.02
C HIS A 105 -12.73 -31.21 5.72
N ALA A 106 -13.51 -30.15 5.54
CA ALA A 106 -13.43 -28.92 6.31
C ALA A 106 -14.60 -28.85 7.30
N ALA A 107 -14.35 -28.39 8.51
CA ALA A 107 -15.42 -28.10 9.47
C ALA A 107 -16.21 -26.88 9.00
N VAL A 108 -17.53 -26.98 9.05
CA VAL A 108 -18.43 -25.87 8.77
C VAL A 108 -18.66 -25.09 10.06
N ILE A 109 -18.67 -23.77 9.94
CA ILE A 109 -18.90 -22.82 11.02
C ILE A 109 -20.18 -22.04 10.69
N ALA A 110 -21.14 -22.08 11.60
CA ALA A 110 -22.36 -21.29 11.53
C ALA A 110 -22.09 -19.80 11.79
N ALA A 111 -23.07 -18.94 11.51
CA ALA A 111 -22.97 -17.50 11.77
C ALA A 111 -22.58 -17.18 13.23
N ASP A 112 -23.04 -18.01 14.19
CA ASP A 112 -22.78 -17.84 15.62
C ASP A 112 -21.34 -18.15 16.05
N GLY A 113 -20.54 -18.76 15.16
CA GLY A 113 -19.18 -19.22 15.44
C GLY A 113 -19.10 -20.67 15.94
N THR A 114 -20.23 -21.38 16.02
CA THR A 114 -20.30 -22.80 16.40
C THR A 114 -20.06 -23.72 15.19
N SER A 115 -19.57 -24.93 15.42
CA SER A 115 -19.35 -25.90 14.33
C SER A 115 -20.66 -26.58 13.91
N SER A 116 -21.01 -26.49 12.63
CA SER A 116 -22.26 -26.96 12.01
C SER A 116 -22.03 -28.03 10.94
N GLY A 117 -21.21 -29.05 11.26
CA GLY A 117 -20.98 -30.22 10.41
C GLY A 117 -19.69 -30.15 9.60
N THR A 118 -19.60 -30.99 8.55
CA THR A 118 -18.40 -31.11 7.70
C THR A 118 -18.76 -31.01 6.22
N VAL A 119 -17.86 -30.43 5.42
CA VAL A 119 -17.97 -30.32 3.97
C VAL A 119 -16.76 -30.97 3.32
N GLU A 120 -17.01 -31.76 2.27
CA GLU A 120 -15.95 -32.36 1.46
C GLU A 120 -15.18 -31.31 0.67
N LEU A 121 -13.85 -31.32 0.81
CA LEU A 121 -12.97 -30.49 0.00
C LEU A 121 -12.59 -31.24 -1.28
N PRO A 122 -12.61 -30.58 -2.45
CA PRO A 122 -12.24 -31.22 -3.70
C PRO A 122 -10.75 -31.60 -3.72
N ALA A 123 -10.44 -32.71 -4.37
CA ALA A 123 -9.09 -33.29 -4.44
C ALA A 123 -8.01 -32.31 -4.93
N ALA A 124 -8.39 -31.33 -5.78
CA ALA A 124 -7.49 -30.28 -6.27
C ALA A 124 -6.89 -29.41 -5.16
N ILE A 125 -7.59 -29.25 -4.03
CA ILE A 125 -7.12 -28.51 -2.85
C ILE A 125 -6.49 -29.46 -1.83
N VAL A 126 -7.00 -30.68 -1.68
CA VAL A 126 -6.56 -31.62 -0.64
C VAL A 126 -5.21 -32.27 -0.98
N SER A 127 -5.01 -32.71 -2.22
CA SER A 127 -3.81 -33.48 -2.60
C SER A 127 -3.26 -33.10 -3.98
N PRO A 128 -2.78 -31.86 -4.17
CA PRO A 128 -2.01 -31.49 -5.35
C PRO A 128 -0.60 -32.09 -5.28
N ALA A 129 0.02 -32.29 -6.45
CA ALA A 129 1.41 -32.73 -6.54
C ALA A 129 2.34 -31.75 -5.79
N ALA A 130 3.04 -32.25 -4.76
CA ALA A 130 3.91 -31.43 -3.94
C ALA A 130 5.15 -30.95 -4.72
N ARG A 131 5.26 -29.65 -4.98
CA ARG A 131 6.37 -29.04 -5.73
C ARG A 131 6.97 -27.85 -4.97
N ARG A 132 7.70 -28.13 -3.89
CA ARG A 132 8.31 -27.10 -3.00
C ARG A 132 9.06 -25.99 -3.75
N GLY A 133 9.82 -26.33 -4.80
CA GLY A 133 10.54 -25.35 -5.61
C GLY A 133 9.62 -24.34 -6.33
N VAL A 134 8.47 -24.80 -6.83
CA VAL A 134 7.48 -23.92 -7.50
C VAL A 134 6.83 -22.98 -6.49
N LEU A 135 6.51 -23.48 -5.29
CA LEU A 135 5.98 -22.67 -4.20
C LEU A 135 6.97 -21.55 -3.79
N PHE A 136 8.24 -21.91 -3.60
CA PHE A 136 9.29 -20.96 -3.23
C PHE A 136 9.53 -19.91 -4.32
N GLN A 137 9.62 -20.32 -5.59
CA GLN A 137 9.78 -19.40 -6.71
C GLN A 137 8.58 -18.44 -6.83
N ALA A 138 7.36 -18.93 -6.60
CA ALA A 138 6.16 -18.11 -6.61
C ALA A 138 6.18 -17.05 -5.50
N LEU A 139 6.64 -17.43 -4.31
CA LEU A 139 6.80 -16.51 -3.18
C LEU A 139 7.83 -15.42 -3.50
N ILE A 140 9.01 -15.79 -3.99
CA ILE A 140 10.05 -14.82 -4.37
C ILE A 140 9.54 -13.88 -5.45
N ALA A 141 8.91 -14.39 -6.49
CA ALA A 141 8.35 -13.58 -7.56
C ALA A 141 7.31 -12.58 -7.03
N ALA A 142 6.41 -13.03 -6.13
CA ALA A 142 5.43 -12.16 -5.51
C ALA A 142 6.07 -11.06 -4.65
N LEU A 143 7.10 -11.38 -3.87
CA LEU A 143 7.84 -10.39 -3.07
C LEU A 143 8.65 -9.41 -3.92
N ALA A 144 9.27 -9.90 -5.01
CA ALA A 144 10.03 -9.07 -5.94
C ALA A 144 9.11 -8.08 -6.68
N ASN A 145 7.94 -8.52 -7.13
CA ASN A 145 6.95 -7.67 -7.80
C ASN A 145 6.34 -6.62 -6.87
N ALA A 146 6.27 -6.89 -5.57
CA ALA A 146 5.78 -5.92 -4.58
C ALA A 146 6.83 -4.85 -4.23
N ARG A 147 8.11 -5.05 -4.59
CA ARG A 147 9.20 -4.15 -4.24
C ARG A 147 9.20 -2.90 -5.12
N GLN A 148 9.08 -1.74 -4.48
CA GLN A 148 9.26 -0.44 -5.15
C GLN A 148 10.74 -0.14 -5.38
N ALA A 149 11.08 0.30 -6.60
CA ALA A 149 12.44 0.56 -7.02
C ALA A 149 12.78 2.06 -7.07
N THR A 150 12.59 2.76 -5.96
CA THR A 150 12.74 4.23 -5.86
C THR A 150 14.17 4.71 -5.62
N SER A 151 15.13 3.79 -5.52
CA SER A 151 16.55 4.13 -5.31
C SER A 151 17.20 4.66 -6.59
N ALA A 152 17.76 5.86 -6.55
CA ALA A 152 18.50 6.43 -7.66
C ALA A 152 19.72 7.26 -7.18
N THR A 153 20.84 7.12 -7.87
CA THR A 153 22.03 7.97 -7.70
C THR A 153 22.30 8.80 -8.95
N LYS A 154 23.01 9.91 -8.77
CA LYS A 154 23.48 10.72 -9.90
C LYS A 154 24.82 10.17 -10.39
N ASN A 155 24.79 9.63 -11.60
CA ASN A 155 26.02 9.29 -12.34
C ASN A 155 26.76 10.57 -12.74
N ARG A 156 28.01 10.44 -13.19
CA ARG A 156 28.86 11.58 -13.61
C ARG A 156 28.15 12.58 -14.53
N SER A 157 27.33 12.12 -15.47
CA SER A 157 26.58 12.96 -16.41
C SER A 157 25.37 13.69 -15.80
N ARG A 158 24.86 13.22 -14.67
CA ARG A 158 23.69 13.79 -13.97
C ARG A 158 24.09 14.73 -12.83
N VAL A 159 25.36 14.76 -12.45
CA VAL A 159 25.88 15.68 -11.44
C VAL A 159 26.15 17.04 -12.09
N ALA A 160 25.71 18.12 -11.44
CA ALA A 160 25.83 19.47 -11.99
C ALA A 160 27.30 19.93 -12.12
N GLY A 161 27.66 20.48 -13.28
CA GLY A 161 29.00 21.00 -13.59
C GLY A 161 29.90 19.98 -14.30
N GLY A 162 31.22 20.23 -14.29
CA GLY A 162 32.20 19.29 -14.88
C GLY A 162 32.25 19.24 -16.42
N GLY A 163 31.61 20.21 -17.10
CA GLY A 163 31.60 20.34 -18.57
C GLY A 163 32.86 21.02 -19.15
N ALA A 164 33.75 21.52 -18.30
CA ALA A 164 35.04 22.08 -18.71
C ALA A 164 36.19 21.30 -18.09
N LYS A 165 37.28 21.17 -18.85
CA LYS A 165 38.49 20.50 -18.38
C LYS A 165 39.16 21.36 -17.29
N PRO A 166 39.52 20.78 -16.14
CA PRO A 166 40.10 21.56 -15.02
C PRO A 166 41.42 22.27 -15.35
N TRP A 167 42.28 21.65 -16.17
CA TRP A 167 43.56 22.23 -16.59
C TRP A 167 44.07 21.62 -17.92
N ARG A 168 45.13 22.21 -18.48
CA ARG A 168 45.78 21.75 -19.73
C ARG A 168 46.26 20.30 -19.62
N GLN A 169 46.33 19.56 -20.74
CA GLN A 169 46.64 18.12 -20.74
C GLN A 169 48.05 17.78 -20.21
N LYS A 170 49.01 18.69 -20.35
CA LYS A 170 50.42 18.57 -19.93
C LYS A 170 50.91 19.95 -19.43
N GLY A 171 52.05 19.97 -18.74
CA GLY A 171 52.74 21.19 -18.33
C GLY A 171 52.36 21.77 -16.96
N THR A 172 51.52 21.08 -16.18
CA THR A 172 51.05 21.57 -14.86
C THR A 172 51.61 20.80 -13.65
N GLY A 173 52.37 19.72 -13.85
CA GLY A 173 52.89 18.85 -12.78
C GLY A 173 51.85 18.02 -12.02
N ARG A 174 50.55 18.24 -12.28
CA ARG A 174 49.43 17.50 -11.66
C ARG A 174 49.02 16.29 -12.49
N ALA A 175 48.34 15.33 -11.85
CA ALA A 175 47.71 14.21 -12.54
C ALA A 175 46.74 14.70 -13.64
N ARG A 176 46.54 13.90 -14.70
CA ARG A 176 45.65 14.27 -15.80
C ARG A 176 44.19 14.11 -15.37
N GLN A 177 43.37 15.14 -15.61
CA GLN A 177 41.96 15.12 -15.24
C GLN A 177 41.11 15.66 -16.38
N GLY A 178 40.03 14.95 -16.69
CA GLY A 178 39.08 15.31 -17.75
C GLY A 178 37.87 16.11 -17.25
N SER A 179 37.54 16.02 -15.97
CA SER A 179 36.38 16.69 -15.38
C SER A 179 36.48 16.71 -13.85
N THR A 180 35.92 17.75 -13.24
CA THR A 180 35.77 17.87 -11.77
C THR A 180 34.68 16.96 -11.20
N ARG A 181 33.86 16.29 -12.04
CA ARG A 181 32.80 15.35 -11.62
C ARG A 181 33.16 13.88 -11.78
N SER A 182 34.45 13.59 -11.99
CA SER A 182 34.92 12.21 -12.05
C SER A 182 34.74 11.52 -10.68
N PRO A 183 34.50 10.21 -10.62
CA PRO A 183 34.11 9.51 -9.38
C PRO A 183 35.12 9.61 -8.22
N GLN A 184 36.41 9.72 -8.54
CA GLN A 184 37.48 9.88 -7.57
C GLN A 184 37.49 11.25 -6.89
N TRP A 185 36.77 12.24 -7.42
CA TRP A 185 36.68 13.58 -6.83
C TRP A 185 35.58 13.65 -5.77
N ARG A 186 35.78 14.53 -4.78
CA ARG A 186 34.70 14.91 -3.86
C ARG A 186 33.53 15.50 -4.66
N HIS A 187 32.31 15.07 -4.32
CA HIS A 187 31.09 15.40 -5.07
C HIS A 187 31.10 14.96 -6.55
N GLY A 188 31.96 13.98 -6.89
CA GLY A 188 31.93 13.29 -8.17
C GLY A 188 30.70 12.41 -8.32
N GLY A 189 30.44 11.95 -9.55
CA GLY A 189 29.35 11.00 -9.81
C GLY A 189 29.63 9.61 -9.27
N VAL A 190 28.58 8.89 -8.85
CA VAL A 190 28.68 7.48 -8.45
C VAL A 190 28.74 6.60 -9.70
N VAL A 191 29.66 5.61 -9.75
CA VAL A 191 29.82 4.71 -10.92
C VAL A 191 28.79 3.58 -10.89
N PHE A 192 28.83 2.76 -9.83
CA PHE A 192 27.95 1.60 -9.64
C PHE A 192 26.95 1.85 -8.52
N GLY A 193 26.23 2.96 -8.63
CA GLY A 193 25.18 3.30 -7.68
C GLY A 193 23.83 2.66 -8.06
N PRO A 194 22.88 2.60 -7.12
CA PRO A 194 21.54 2.15 -7.43
C PRO A 194 20.91 3.05 -8.49
N ASN A 195 20.47 2.44 -9.58
CA ASN A 195 19.65 3.08 -10.60
C ASN A 195 18.32 2.35 -10.61
N GLY A 196 17.21 3.06 -10.38
CA GLY A 196 15.87 2.47 -10.25
C GLY A 196 15.63 1.41 -11.32
N ARG A 197 15.56 0.14 -10.88
CA ARG A 197 15.46 -1.04 -11.75
C ARG A 197 14.14 -1.75 -11.53
N LYS A 198 13.55 -2.35 -12.55
CA LYS A 198 12.36 -3.18 -12.36
C LYS A 198 12.76 -4.51 -11.73
N TYR A 199 12.08 -4.90 -10.64
CA TYR A 199 12.28 -6.19 -9.97
C TYR A 199 11.27 -7.25 -10.44
N ASP A 200 10.43 -6.92 -11.41
CA ASP A 200 9.32 -7.76 -11.84
C ASP A 200 9.82 -9.10 -12.41
N GLN A 201 9.35 -10.19 -11.83
CA GLN A 201 9.61 -11.56 -12.27
C GLN A 201 8.35 -12.15 -12.89
N ARG A 202 8.39 -12.41 -14.20
CA ARG A 202 7.29 -13.07 -14.90
C ARG A 202 7.30 -14.55 -14.60
N MET A 203 6.18 -15.07 -14.12
CA MET A 203 5.98 -16.49 -13.83
C MET A 203 4.80 -17.05 -14.62
N PRO A 204 4.89 -18.25 -15.24
CA PRO A 204 3.77 -18.85 -15.97
C PRO A 204 2.51 -19.05 -15.11
N ALA A 205 1.33 -18.87 -15.71
CA ALA A 205 0.06 -18.97 -15.00
C ALA A 205 -0.17 -20.35 -14.36
N LYS A 206 0.17 -21.43 -15.05
CA LYS A 206 0.08 -22.81 -14.54
C LYS A 206 0.91 -23.01 -13.26
N MET A 207 2.13 -22.48 -13.24
CA MET A 207 2.98 -22.55 -12.06
C MET A 207 2.41 -21.74 -10.89
N ARG A 208 1.81 -20.56 -11.15
CA ARG A 208 1.18 -19.76 -10.09
C ARG A 208 -0.02 -20.47 -9.48
N ARG A 209 -0.86 -21.12 -10.30
CA ARG A 209 -1.99 -21.92 -9.82
C ARG A 209 -1.51 -23.14 -9.03
N ALA A 210 -0.48 -23.84 -9.50
CA ALA A 210 0.10 -24.97 -8.79
C ALA A 210 0.66 -24.58 -7.41
N ALA A 211 1.38 -23.45 -7.31
CA ALA A 211 1.86 -22.94 -6.02
C ALA A 211 0.71 -22.59 -5.07
N PHE A 212 -0.37 -22.00 -5.60
CA PHE A 212 -1.55 -21.66 -4.82
C PHE A 212 -2.28 -22.91 -4.30
N ALA A 213 -2.50 -23.90 -5.15
CA ALA A 213 -3.08 -25.19 -4.75
C ALA A 213 -2.24 -25.87 -3.66
N GLN A 214 -0.90 -25.89 -3.81
CA GLN A 214 -0.01 -26.46 -2.82
C GLN A 214 -0.07 -25.73 -1.46
N ALA A 215 -0.20 -24.40 -1.46
CA ALA A 215 -0.33 -23.64 -0.22
C ALA A 215 -1.64 -23.96 0.51
N LEU A 216 -2.76 -24.10 -0.22
CA LEU A 216 -4.02 -24.53 0.38
C LEU A 216 -3.96 -25.98 0.87
N ALA A 217 -3.31 -26.88 0.13
CA ALA A 217 -3.14 -28.27 0.56
C ALA A 217 -2.37 -28.41 1.87
N ALA A 218 -1.36 -27.57 2.09
CA ALA A 218 -0.65 -27.55 3.35
C ALA A 218 -1.58 -27.18 4.52
N HIS A 219 -2.48 -26.21 4.33
CA HIS A 219 -3.49 -25.84 5.32
C HIS A 219 -4.55 -26.94 5.51
N ALA A 220 -4.99 -27.57 4.43
CA ALA A 220 -5.94 -28.69 4.46
C ALA A 220 -5.38 -29.88 5.23
N ALA A 221 -4.10 -30.23 5.01
CA ALA A 221 -3.42 -31.32 5.73
C ALA A 221 -3.30 -31.04 7.23
N THR A 222 -3.21 -29.78 7.64
CA THR A 222 -3.22 -29.38 9.06
C THR A 222 -4.60 -29.17 9.66
N GLY A 223 -5.68 -29.35 8.88
CA GLY A 223 -7.05 -29.12 9.34
C GLY A 223 -7.38 -27.65 9.61
N ARG A 224 -6.65 -26.71 8.99
CA ARG A 224 -6.80 -25.25 9.20
C ARG A 224 -7.58 -24.53 8.12
N ILE A 225 -8.30 -25.29 7.28
CA ILE A 225 -9.31 -24.74 6.37
C ILE A 225 -10.67 -24.96 7.02
N LEU A 226 -11.37 -23.87 7.26
CA LEU A 226 -12.72 -23.90 7.84
C LEU A 226 -13.68 -23.24 6.84
N VAL A 227 -14.86 -23.82 6.67
CA VAL A 227 -15.91 -23.28 5.80
C VAL A 227 -16.89 -22.51 6.67
N VAL A 228 -17.23 -21.29 6.28
CA VAL A 228 -18.21 -20.46 6.99
C VAL A 228 -19.48 -20.39 6.16
N ASP A 229 -20.62 -20.76 6.74
CA ASP A 229 -21.91 -20.76 6.02
C ASP A 229 -22.37 -19.34 5.68
N GLU A 230 -22.47 -18.49 6.69
CA GLU A 230 -22.81 -17.08 6.53
C GLU A 230 -21.91 -16.19 7.37
N VAL A 231 -21.48 -15.08 6.78
CA VAL A 231 -20.76 -14.00 7.48
C VAL A 231 -21.68 -12.79 7.53
N ARG A 232 -22.45 -12.68 8.61
CA ARG A 232 -23.25 -11.50 8.91
C ARG A 232 -22.86 -10.97 10.27
N PHE A 233 -22.30 -9.77 10.28
CA PHE A 233 -22.16 -8.97 11.49
C PHE A 233 -23.39 -8.08 11.52
N ASP A 234 -24.49 -8.63 12.02
CA ASP A 234 -25.80 -7.99 12.01
C ASP A 234 -25.77 -6.72 12.85
N GLY A 235 -25.98 -5.59 12.19
CA GLY A 235 -26.17 -4.29 12.83
C GLY A 235 -26.06 -3.14 11.83
N ASP A 236 -26.88 -2.11 12.03
CA ASP A 236 -26.79 -0.83 11.29
C ASP A 236 -25.40 -0.16 11.41
N ARG A 237 -24.58 -0.60 12.37
CA ARG A 237 -23.21 -0.15 12.58
C ARG A 237 -22.24 -1.32 12.71
N PRO A 238 -21.33 -1.53 11.75
CA PRO A 238 -20.29 -2.56 11.85
C PRO A 238 -19.32 -2.24 12.99
N ARG A 239 -19.09 -3.19 13.90
CA ARG A 239 -18.14 -3.03 15.02
C ARG A 239 -17.05 -4.09 14.96
N THR A 240 -15.81 -3.67 15.19
CA THR A 240 -14.66 -4.59 15.25
C THR A 240 -14.76 -5.59 16.41
N ARG A 241 -15.43 -5.21 17.51
CA ARG A 241 -15.62 -6.09 18.67
C ARG A 241 -16.38 -7.36 18.29
N ASP A 242 -17.41 -7.24 17.48
CA ASP A 242 -18.25 -8.37 17.08
C ASP A 242 -17.44 -9.41 16.28
N VAL A 243 -16.48 -8.93 15.46
CA VAL A 243 -15.55 -9.80 14.72
C VAL A 243 -14.57 -10.50 15.67
N VAL A 244 -14.08 -9.81 16.71
CA VAL A 244 -13.18 -10.41 17.71
C VAL A 244 -13.92 -11.47 18.52
N ASP A 245 -15.14 -11.16 18.97
CA ASP A 245 -15.98 -12.09 19.74
C ASP A 245 -16.35 -13.31 18.88
N TRP A 246 -16.65 -13.12 17.59
CA TRP A 246 -16.88 -14.21 16.65
C TRP A 246 -15.64 -15.07 16.43
N LEU A 247 -14.46 -14.47 16.19
CA LEU A 247 -13.20 -15.21 16.04
C LEU A 247 -12.85 -16.02 17.30
N ALA A 248 -13.16 -15.48 18.48
CA ALA A 248 -12.94 -16.17 19.74
C ALA A 248 -13.84 -17.42 19.89
N ARG A 249 -15.08 -17.36 19.38
CA ARG A 249 -16.00 -18.52 19.35
C ARG A 249 -15.54 -19.60 18.36
N VAL A 250 -15.00 -19.19 17.21
CA VAL A 250 -14.44 -20.11 16.21
C VAL A 250 -13.23 -20.88 16.76
N GLY A 251 -12.46 -20.28 17.65
CA GLY A 251 -11.34 -20.90 18.36
C GLY A 251 -9.99 -20.25 18.04
N ASN A 252 -8.89 -20.99 18.28
CA ASN A 252 -7.53 -20.48 18.09
C ASN A 252 -7.14 -20.36 16.60
N THR A 253 -7.67 -19.33 15.95
CA THR A 253 -7.43 -19.07 14.52
C THR A 253 -6.06 -18.43 14.26
N GLY A 254 -5.47 -17.77 15.26
CA GLY A 254 -4.24 -16.99 15.11
C GLY A 254 -4.41 -15.92 14.02
N ARG A 255 -3.39 -15.77 13.15
CA ARG A 255 -3.57 -14.94 11.95
C ARG A 255 -4.50 -15.64 10.97
N ALA A 256 -5.65 -15.06 10.66
CA ALA A 256 -6.63 -15.64 9.76
C ALA A 256 -6.86 -14.80 8.50
N VAL A 257 -7.20 -15.49 7.42
CA VAL A 257 -7.71 -14.86 6.19
C VAL A 257 -9.12 -15.36 5.96
N LEU A 258 -10.09 -14.44 5.85
CA LEU A 258 -11.46 -14.73 5.45
C LEU A 258 -11.63 -14.47 3.95
N VAL A 259 -12.06 -15.50 3.24
CA VAL A 259 -12.33 -15.47 1.79
C VAL A 259 -13.83 -15.37 1.56
N THR A 260 -14.33 -14.21 1.17
CA THR A 260 -15.74 -13.98 0.84
C THR A 260 -15.98 -13.95 -0.66
N ALA A 261 -17.17 -14.35 -1.11
CA ALA A 261 -17.50 -14.35 -2.54
C ALA A 261 -17.52 -12.92 -3.09
N GLU A 262 -18.16 -12.02 -2.34
CA GLU A 262 -18.26 -10.60 -2.64
C GLU A 262 -17.66 -9.76 -1.51
N THR A 263 -17.31 -8.52 -1.83
CA THR A 263 -16.84 -7.55 -0.85
C THR A 263 -18.04 -6.92 -0.17
N ASN A 264 -18.27 -7.25 1.09
CA ASN A 264 -19.25 -6.56 1.92
C ASN A 264 -18.55 -5.43 2.69
N ASP A 265 -18.94 -4.18 2.44
CA ASP A 265 -18.35 -3.00 3.07
C ASP A 265 -18.50 -3.00 4.60
N GLY A 266 -19.60 -3.55 5.13
CA GLY A 266 -19.81 -3.65 6.58
C GLY A 266 -18.77 -4.56 7.23
N VAL A 267 -18.62 -5.77 6.69
CA VAL A 267 -17.61 -6.75 7.11
C VAL A 267 -16.21 -6.17 6.94
N GLY A 268 -15.93 -5.53 5.80
CA GLY A 268 -14.64 -4.92 5.49
C GLY A 268 -14.27 -3.82 6.50
N ARG A 269 -15.21 -2.94 6.85
CA ARG A 269 -14.98 -1.89 7.86
C ARG A 269 -14.78 -2.45 9.26
N ALA A 270 -15.55 -3.46 9.65
CA ALA A 270 -15.41 -4.12 10.95
C ALA A 270 -14.03 -4.79 11.09
N ALA A 271 -13.57 -5.45 10.03
CA ALA A 271 -12.32 -6.20 9.97
C ALA A 271 -11.06 -5.33 9.78
N ALA A 272 -11.15 -4.16 9.13
CA ALA A 272 -10.00 -3.39 8.68
C ALA A 272 -8.99 -2.98 9.79
N ASN A 273 -9.44 -2.87 11.04
CA ASN A 273 -8.59 -2.52 12.17
C ASN A 273 -7.80 -3.72 12.75
N LEU A 274 -8.19 -4.95 12.41
CA LEU A 274 -7.56 -6.17 12.94
C LEU A 274 -6.31 -6.52 12.12
N LYS A 275 -5.13 -6.46 12.76
CA LYS A 275 -3.84 -6.78 12.10
C LYS A 275 -3.68 -8.26 11.79
N GLU A 276 -4.35 -9.11 12.56
CA GLU A 276 -4.27 -10.56 12.47
C GLU A 276 -5.37 -11.14 11.58
N PHE A 277 -6.27 -10.31 11.04
CA PHE A 277 -7.40 -10.76 10.25
C PHE A 277 -7.46 -10.02 8.91
N ASP A 278 -7.30 -10.75 7.82
CA ASP A 278 -7.30 -10.21 6.46
C ASP A 278 -8.57 -10.65 5.71
N LEU A 279 -9.37 -9.70 5.21
CA LEU A 279 -10.51 -9.99 4.33
C LEU A 279 -10.06 -9.98 2.86
N ARG A 280 -10.36 -11.04 2.12
CA ARG A 280 -10.05 -11.17 0.69
C ARG A 280 -11.20 -11.80 -0.06
N THR A 281 -11.19 -11.60 -1.38
CA THR A 281 -12.05 -12.33 -2.32
C THR A 281 -11.22 -13.38 -3.07
N PRO A 282 -11.84 -14.43 -3.67
CA PRO A 282 -11.14 -15.44 -4.45
C PRO A 282 -10.24 -14.85 -5.55
N VAL A 283 -10.58 -13.67 -6.07
CA VAL A 283 -9.80 -12.95 -7.10
C VAL A 283 -8.62 -12.20 -6.50
N THR A 284 -8.82 -11.51 -5.38
CA THR A 284 -7.81 -10.63 -4.76
C THR A 284 -6.84 -11.38 -3.84
N LEU A 285 -7.20 -12.58 -3.40
CA LEU A 285 -6.39 -13.41 -2.51
C LEU A 285 -5.01 -13.70 -3.09
N ARG A 286 -3.94 -13.34 -2.39
CA ARG A 286 -2.57 -13.59 -2.85
C ARG A 286 -1.99 -14.83 -2.20
N LEU A 287 -0.99 -15.43 -2.85
CA LEU A 287 -0.23 -16.54 -2.27
C LEU A 287 0.40 -16.17 -0.92
N ILE A 288 0.92 -14.94 -0.81
CA ILE A 288 1.53 -14.42 0.42
C ILE A 288 0.52 -14.37 1.57
N ASP A 289 -0.74 -14.03 1.28
CA ASP A 289 -1.78 -13.93 2.31
C ASP A 289 -2.12 -15.32 2.85
N VAL A 290 -2.25 -16.32 1.97
CA VAL A 290 -2.47 -17.73 2.36
C VAL A 290 -1.29 -18.28 3.16
N LEU A 291 -0.05 -18.01 2.76
CA LEU A 291 1.15 -18.51 3.47
C LEU A 291 1.38 -17.82 4.82
N ARG A 292 0.95 -16.57 4.98
CA ARG A 292 1.06 -15.83 6.24
C ARG A 292 -0.04 -16.19 7.22
N ALA A 293 -1.21 -16.56 6.71
CA ALA A 293 -2.31 -17.03 7.54
C ALA A 293 -1.94 -18.35 8.20
N GLN A 294 -2.33 -18.50 9.46
CA GLN A 294 -2.38 -19.78 10.14
C GLN A 294 -3.67 -20.51 9.79
N THR A 295 -4.80 -19.79 9.73
CA THR A 295 -6.12 -20.35 9.43
C THR A 295 -6.75 -19.69 8.22
N VAL A 296 -7.34 -20.48 7.33
CA VAL A 296 -8.05 -20.00 6.13
C VAL A 296 -9.54 -20.26 6.32
N LEU A 297 -10.30 -19.18 6.45
CA LEU A 297 -11.76 -19.21 6.55
C LEU A 297 -12.34 -18.98 5.15
N VAL A 298 -13.15 -19.89 4.65
CA VAL A 298 -13.74 -19.79 3.30
C VAL A 298 -15.25 -19.71 3.43
N HIS A 299 -15.83 -18.60 2.99
CA HIS A 299 -17.28 -18.49 2.89
C HIS A 299 -17.80 -19.50 1.87
N ARG A 300 -18.89 -20.21 2.18
CA ARG A 300 -19.40 -21.32 1.37
C ARG A 300 -19.57 -21.01 -0.12
N PRO A 301 -20.21 -19.90 -0.56
CA PRO A 301 -20.30 -19.57 -1.98
C PRO A 301 -18.97 -19.12 -2.60
N ALA A 302 -17.94 -18.82 -1.80
CA ALA A 302 -16.60 -18.51 -2.29
C ALA A 302 -15.78 -19.77 -2.59
N LEU A 303 -16.20 -20.93 -2.10
CA LEU A 303 -15.47 -22.20 -2.22
C LEU A 303 -15.32 -22.60 -3.69
N ASP A 304 -16.39 -22.58 -4.48
CA ASP A 304 -16.36 -22.99 -5.89
C ASP A 304 -15.43 -22.10 -6.72
N ALA A 305 -15.47 -20.78 -6.48
CA ALA A 305 -14.58 -19.83 -7.14
C ALA A 305 -13.10 -20.03 -6.74
N LEU A 306 -12.85 -20.38 -5.48
CA LEU A 306 -11.52 -20.68 -4.97
C LEU A 306 -10.96 -21.97 -5.60
N VAL A 307 -11.80 -23.00 -5.69
CA VAL A 307 -11.49 -24.30 -6.30
C VAL A 307 -11.18 -24.12 -7.79
N ALA A 308 -12.01 -23.38 -8.52
CA ALA A 308 -11.80 -23.09 -9.93
C ALA A 308 -10.42 -22.45 -10.18
N ARG A 309 -9.98 -21.56 -9.29
CA ARG A 309 -8.65 -20.93 -9.36
C ARG A 309 -7.50 -21.90 -9.06
N ALA A 310 -7.68 -22.82 -8.12
CA ALA A 310 -6.67 -23.80 -7.72
C ALA A 310 -6.46 -24.88 -8.80
N THR A 311 -7.47 -25.18 -9.61
CA THR A 311 -7.38 -26.23 -10.63
C THR A 311 -6.37 -25.88 -11.74
N VAL A 312 -5.34 -26.73 -11.87
CA VAL A 312 -4.28 -26.63 -12.89
C VAL A 312 -4.74 -27.40 -14.14
N GLY A 313 -5.77 -26.93 -14.84
CA GLY A 313 -6.24 -27.64 -16.04
C GLY A 313 -7.55 -27.17 -16.64
N ALA A 314 -8.44 -26.54 -15.86
CA ALA A 314 -9.64 -25.94 -16.43
C ALA A 314 -9.26 -24.66 -17.18
N ALA A 315 -9.23 -24.76 -18.51
CA ALA A 315 -9.23 -23.62 -19.41
C ALA A 315 -10.56 -22.86 -19.23
N ARG A 316 -10.46 -21.56 -18.97
CA ARG A 316 -11.38 -20.57 -19.55
C ARG A 316 -10.58 -19.86 -20.62
#